data_AF-A0A8S3Q5T8-F1
#
_entry.id   AF-A0A8S3Q5T8-F1
#
_cell.length_a   1.000
_cell.length_b   1.000
_cell.length_c   1.000
_cell.angle_alpha   90.00
_cell.angle_beta   90.00
_cell.angle_gamma   90.00
#
_symmetry.space_group_name_H-M   'P 1'
#
loop_
_entity.id
_entity.type
_entity.pdbx_description
1 polymer ?
#
loop_
_entity_poly.entity_id
_entity_poly.type
_entity_poly.pdbx_seq_one_letter_code
_entity_poly.pdbx_strand_id
1 'polypeptide(L)'
;MYSSTQIRGFHVIASIDHINASLIWDQGKCSRFNWLWFDVTTYLPYTDETSYENSLLVQQSGSLALSSMTHVMKSLTPNAKNIFILLTKHQLENKDNSTYIGMSIQDLYQRCREGFLVNSDLTLRAQLVEFKDHKLIKSKKSYDGIEHLMIPIDNATLTEFLEQHETS
;
A
#
# COMPACT_ATOMS: atom_id res chain seq x y z
N MET A 1 22.30 10.77 -22.74
CA MET A 1 22.34 10.57 -21.28
C MET A 1 23.40 9.51 -20.98
N TYR A 2 24.54 9.90 -20.42
CA TYR A 2 25.68 9.02 -20.17
C TYR A 2 25.33 8.05 -19.01
N SER A 3 25.45 6.73 -19.20
CA SER A 3 25.26 5.73 -18.14
C SER A 3 26.58 5.56 -17.40
N SER A 4 26.49 5.58 -16.08
CA SER A 4 27.62 5.59 -15.15
C SER A 4 28.52 4.34 -15.24
N THR A 5 28.09 3.29 -15.93
CA THR A 5 28.79 2.00 -16.06
C THR A 5 29.93 1.97 -17.06
N GLN A 6 30.10 3.03 -17.86
CA GLN A 6 31.17 3.11 -18.87
C GLN A 6 32.41 3.88 -18.36
N ILE A 7 32.39 4.31 -17.09
CA ILE A 7 33.45 5.08 -16.46
C ILE A 7 34.50 4.12 -15.89
N ARG A 8 35.78 4.33 -16.24
CA ARG A 8 36.90 3.57 -15.65
C ARG A 8 36.93 3.78 -14.13
N GLY A 9 36.75 2.70 -13.37
CA GLY A 9 36.75 2.70 -11.91
C GLY A 9 35.43 2.24 -11.26
N PHE A 10 34.36 2.05 -12.03
CA PHE A 10 33.10 1.52 -11.54
C PHE A 10 32.86 0.09 -12.04
N HIS A 11 32.65 -0.85 -11.12
CA HIS A 11 32.37 -2.26 -11.41
C HIS A 11 31.04 -2.64 -10.78
N VAL A 12 30.21 -3.39 -11.52
CA VAL A 12 28.87 -3.81 -11.07
C VAL A 12 28.79 -5.32 -11.03
N ILE A 13 28.21 -5.84 -9.96
CA ILE A 13 27.75 -7.22 -9.83
C ILE A 13 26.26 -7.14 -9.52
N ALA A 14 25.46 -7.97 -10.19
CA ALA A 14 24.02 -8.02 -10.01
C ALA A 14 23.53 -9.47 -10.13
N SER A 15 22.50 -9.82 -9.35
CA SER A 15 21.70 -11.04 -9.52
C SER A 15 20.43 -10.76 -10.32
N ILE A 16 19.87 -11.80 -10.94
CA ILE A 16 18.63 -11.71 -11.72
C ILE A 16 17.79 -12.94 -11.42
N ASP A 17 16.60 -12.72 -10.86
CA ASP A 17 15.71 -13.81 -10.46
C ASP A 17 14.46 -13.91 -11.35
N HIS A 18 14.08 -12.83 -12.04
CA HIS A 18 12.88 -12.81 -12.88
C HIS A 18 13.15 -13.34 -14.30
N ILE A 19 12.32 -14.29 -14.76
CA ILE A 19 12.47 -14.95 -16.08
C ILE A 19 12.52 -13.98 -17.27
N ASN A 20 11.82 -12.85 -17.18
CA ASN A 20 11.74 -11.84 -18.25
C ASN A 20 12.69 -10.66 -18.04
N ALA A 21 13.60 -10.70 -17.06
CA ALA A 21 14.46 -9.56 -16.76
C ALA A 21 15.33 -9.13 -17.95
N SER A 22 15.69 -10.06 -18.84
CA SER A 22 16.43 -9.78 -20.08
C SER A 22 15.69 -8.84 -21.05
N LEU A 23 14.36 -8.71 -20.94
CA LEU A 23 13.57 -7.79 -21.76
C LEU A 23 13.74 -6.31 -21.38
N ILE A 24 14.27 -6.02 -20.18
CA ILE A 24 14.45 -4.65 -19.68
C ILE A 24 15.62 -3.96 -20.39
N TRP A 25 16.58 -4.74 -20.90
CA TRP A 25 17.77 -4.22 -21.57
C TRP A 25 17.60 -4.22 -23.08
N ASP A 26 17.65 -3.02 -23.69
CA ASP A 26 17.83 -2.92 -25.14
C ASP A 26 19.28 -3.29 -25.53
N GLN A 27 19.49 -3.54 -26.82
CA GLN A 27 20.79 -3.94 -27.39
C GLN A 27 21.94 -2.98 -27.04
N GLY A 28 21.67 -1.67 -26.99
CA GLY A 28 22.62 -0.64 -26.56
C GLY A 28 22.92 -0.70 -25.07
N LYS A 29 21.93 -1.02 -24.22
CA LYS A 29 22.18 -1.23 -22.77
C LYS A 29 23.03 -2.48 -22.55
N CYS A 30 22.71 -3.61 -23.17
CA CYS A 30 23.49 -4.85 -23.07
C CYS A 30 24.96 -4.64 -23.48
N SER A 31 25.20 -3.93 -24.59
CA SER A 31 26.56 -3.63 -25.07
C SER A 31 27.36 -2.74 -24.10
N ARG A 32 26.68 -1.83 -23.38
CA ARG A 32 27.34 -0.92 -22.43
C ARG A 32 27.72 -1.57 -21.12
N PHE A 33 26.94 -2.54 -20.66
CA PHE A 33 27.22 -3.23 -19.40
C PHE A 33 28.27 -4.34 -19.52
N ASN A 34 28.53 -4.83 -20.74
CA ASN A 34 29.51 -5.90 -20.99
C ASN A 34 29.38 -7.08 -20.01
N TRP A 35 28.16 -7.60 -19.86
CA TRP A 35 27.84 -8.62 -18.88
C TRP A 35 28.61 -9.93 -19.12
N LEU A 36 29.14 -10.49 -18.04
CA LEU A 36 29.62 -11.86 -17.98
C LEU A 36 28.60 -12.67 -17.19
N TRP A 37 27.99 -13.66 -17.84
CA TRP A 37 26.94 -14.48 -17.26
C TRP A 37 27.53 -15.66 -16.51
N PHE A 38 27.13 -15.83 -15.26
CA PHE A 38 27.48 -16.97 -14.43
C PHE A 38 26.20 -17.66 -13.96
N ASP A 39 26.18 -18.99 -14.06
CA ASP A 39 25.14 -19.80 -13.43
C ASP A 39 25.53 -20.07 -11.98
N VAL A 40 24.71 -19.58 -11.05
CA VAL A 40 24.92 -19.69 -9.60
C VAL A 40 23.63 -20.17 -8.95
N THR A 41 23.10 -21.30 -9.42
CA THR A 41 21.88 -21.90 -8.87
C THR A 41 22.14 -22.49 -7.47
N THR A 42 21.76 -21.77 -6.41
CA THR A 42 22.07 -22.14 -5.01
C THR A 42 21.03 -23.03 -4.33
N TYR A 43 19.81 -23.18 -4.90
CA TYR A 43 18.65 -23.84 -4.29
C TYR A 43 18.29 -23.37 -2.86
N LEU A 44 18.87 -22.26 -2.39
CA LEU A 44 18.54 -21.68 -1.11
C LEU A 44 17.17 -20.99 -1.18
N PRO A 45 16.38 -21.02 -0.09
CA PRO A 45 15.08 -20.36 -0.07
C PRO A 45 15.22 -18.84 -0.07
N TYR A 46 14.38 -18.16 -0.86
CA TYR A 46 14.31 -16.71 -1.00
C TYR A 46 13.58 -16.04 0.18
N THR A 47 14.02 -16.28 1.41
CA THR A 47 13.30 -15.82 2.62
C THR A 47 13.21 -14.30 2.70
N ASP A 48 14.28 -13.59 2.33
CA ASP A 48 14.35 -12.14 2.42
C ASP A 48 13.66 -11.47 1.22
N GLU A 49 13.81 -12.03 0.03
CA GLU A 49 13.23 -11.51 -1.21
C GLU A 49 11.71 -11.73 -1.27
N THR A 50 11.20 -12.84 -0.71
CA THR A 50 9.76 -13.13 -0.66
C THR A 50 9.05 -12.53 0.56
N SER A 51 9.79 -11.99 1.54
CA SER A 51 9.21 -11.38 2.75
C SER A 51 8.27 -10.19 2.46
N TYR A 52 8.43 -9.56 1.29
CA TYR A 52 7.63 -8.42 0.83
C TYR A 52 6.58 -8.78 -0.22
N GLU A 53 6.50 -10.04 -0.64
CA GLU A 53 5.51 -10.47 -1.62
C GLU A 53 4.14 -10.70 -0.97
N ASN A 54 3.09 -10.16 -1.58
CA ASN A 54 1.71 -10.46 -1.20
C ASN A 54 1.32 -11.87 -1.68
N SER A 55 1.87 -12.90 -1.05
CA SER A 55 1.47 -14.28 -1.33
C SER A 55 0.05 -14.52 -0.83
N LEU A 56 -0.80 -15.07 -1.70
CA LEU A 56 -2.23 -15.36 -1.46
C LEU A 56 -2.47 -16.30 -0.25
N LEU A 57 -1.43 -17.01 0.19
CA LEU A 57 -1.43 -17.97 1.31
C LEU A 57 -0.78 -17.44 2.59
N VAL A 58 -0.11 -16.27 2.55
CA VAL A 58 0.49 -15.64 3.72
C VAL A 58 -0.57 -14.75 4.37
N GLN A 59 -0.98 -15.10 5.60
CA GLN A 59 -1.67 -14.15 6.46
C GLN A 59 -0.81 -12.88 6.52
N GLN A 60 -1.40 -11.76 6.12
CA GLN A 60 -0.76 -10.45 6.13
C GLN A 60 -0.07 -10.25 7.49
N SER A 61 1.26 -10.38 7.52
CA SER A 61 2.03 -9.99 8.70
C SER A 61 1.81 -8.48 8.86
N GLY A 62 1.38 -8.02 10.04
CA GLY A 62 0.98 -6.62 10.27
C GLY A 62 2.01 -5.61 9.76
N SER A 63 3.31 -5.91 9.88
CA SER A 63 4.42 -5.10 9.35
C SER A 63 4.39 -4.88 7.83
N LEU A 64 3.99 -5.89 7.04
CA LEU A 64 3.90 -5.77 5.57
C LEU A 64 2.64 -4.98 5.18
N ALA A 65 1.54 -5.18 5.89
CA ALA A 65 0.32 -4.37 5.73
C ALA A 65 0.57 -2.90 6.07
N LEU A 66 1.34 -2.62 7.13
CA LEU A 66 1.75 -1.27 7.51
C LEU A 66 2.62 -0.62 6.43
N SER A 67 3.66 -1.31 5.96
CA SER A 67 4.59 -0.76 4.97
C SER A 67 3.89 -0.43 3.64
N SER A 68 3.01 -1.33 3.18
CA SER A 68 2.23 -1.13 1.96
C SER A 68 1.20 0.01 2.12
N MET A 69 0.50 0.08 3.25
CA MET A 69 -0.40 1.18 3.58
C MET A 69 0.35 2.52 3.61
N THR A 70 1.47 2.62 4.33
CA THR A 70 2.29 3.83 4.40
C THR A 70 2.79 4.27 3.03
N HIS A 71 3.14 3.33 2.15
CA HIS A 71 3.52 3.64 0.77
C HIS A 71 2.35 4.23 -0.04
N VAL A 72 1.16 3.61 0.02
CA VAL A 72 -0.04 4.14 -0.66
C VAL A 72 -0.45 5.51 -0.09
N MET A 73 -0.33 5.70 1.23
CA MET A 73 -0.60 6.98 1.89
C MET A 73 0.32 8.11 1.41
N LYS A 74 1.51 7.82 0.86
CA LYS A 74 2.38 8.85 0.27
C LYS A 74 1.86 9.38 -1.06
N SER A 75 1.17 8.57 -1.87
CA SER A 75 0.62 8.99 -3.16
C SER A 75 -0.72 9.72 -3.08
N LEU A 76 -1.43 9.59 -1.94
CA LEU A 76 -2.72 10.22 -1.72
C LEU A 76 -2.63 11.74 -1.53
N THR A 77 -3.68 12.46 -1.91
CA THR A 77 -3.80 13.91 -1.66
C THR A 77 -3.93 14.20 -0.15
N PRO A 78 -3.56 15.40 0.33
CA PRO A 78 -3.67 15.72 1.77
C PRO A 78 -5.09 15.50 2.34
N ASN A 79 -6.12 15.89 1.59
CA ASN A 79 -7.50 15.68 2.02
C ASN A 79 -7.86 14.19 2.06
N ALA A 80 -7.43 13.41 1.07
CA ALA A 80 -7.60 11.96 1.07
C ALA A 80 -6.97 11.32 2.32
N LYS A 81 -5.75 11.74 2.68
CA LYS A 81 -5.08 11.24 3.89
C LYS A 81 -5.91 11.51 5.14
N ASN A 82 -6.42 12.73 5.27
CA ASN A 82 -7.27 13.11 6.39
C ASN A 82 -8.59 12.33 6.47
N ILE A 83 -9.21 12.03 5.31
CA ILE A 83 -10.41 11.18 5.26
C ILE A 83 -10.08 9.76 5.75
N PHE A 84 -8.95 9.20 5.32
CA PHE A 84 -8.52 7.87 5.77
C PHE A 84 -8.18 7.83 7.26
N ILE A 85 -7.52 8.87 7.78
CA ILE A 85 -7.24 9.03 9.22
C ILE A 85 -8.53 9.11 10.02
N LEU A 86 -9.53 9.87 9.55
CA LEU A 86 -10.83 9.99 10.19
C LEU A 86 -11.54 8.64 10.28
N LEU A 87 -11.52 7.85 9.21
CA LEU A 87 -12.05 6.49 9.20
C LEU A 87 -11.29 5.57 10.18
N THR A 88 -9.96 5.69 10.23
CA THR A 88 -9.09 4.91 11.12
C THR A 88 -9.37 5.19 12.59
N LYS A 89 -9.45 6.48 12.97
CA LYS A 89 -9.77 6.90 14.34
C LYS A 89 -11.12 6.36 14.79
N HIS A 90 -12.15 6.48 13.95
CA HIS A 90 -13.47 5.95 14.27
C HIS A 90 -13.49 4.42 14.44
N GLN A 91 -12.73 3.69 13.62
CA GLN A 91 -12.62 2.24 13.75
C GLN A 91 -11.94 1.83 15.07
N LEU A 92 -10.91 2.57 15.51
CA LEU A 92 -10.22 2.32 16.79
C LEU A 92 -11.05 2.73 18.00
N GLU A 93 -11.83 3.81 17.92
CA GLU A 93 -12.78 4.22 18.97
C GLU A 93 -13.86 3.15 19.21
N ASN A 94 -14.24 2.42 18.15
CA ASN A 94 -15.25 1.36 18.22
C ASN A 94 -14.67 -0.06 18.35
N LYS A 95 -13.37 -0.21 18.63
CA LYS A 95 -12.68 -1.51 18.68
C LYS A 95 -13.25 -2.48 19.71
N ASP A 96 -13.78 -1.94 20.82
CA ASP A 96 -14.31 -2.73 21.94
C ASP A 96 -15.78 -3.13 21.73
N ASN A 97 -16.45 -2.59 20.70
CA ASN A 97 -17.83 -2.90 20.39
C ASN A 97 -17.92 -4.12 19.45
N SER A 98 -18.31 -5.28 19.98
CA SER A 98 -18.47 -6.50 19.20
C SER A 98 -19.55 -6.43 18.11
N THR A 99 -20.43 -5.43 18.14
CA THR A 99 -21.45 -5.20 17.10
C THR A 99 -21.03 -4.20 16.02
N TYR A 100 -19.79 -3.69 16.08
CA TYR A 100 -19.30 -2.74 15.10
C TYR A 100 -19.06 -3.39 13.73
N ILE A 101 -19.78 -2.93 12.71
CA ILE A 101 -19.71 -3.44 11.34
C ILE A 101 -18.90 -2.50 10.43
N GLY A 102 -18.63 -1.26 10.87
CA GLY A 102 -17.98 -0.20 10.10
C GLY A 102 -18.75 1.12 10.14
N MET A 103 -18.13 2.19 9.64
CA MET A 103 -18.76 3.52 9.55
C MET A 103 -19.67 3.59 8.31
N SER A 104 -20.87 4.14 8.43
CA SER A 104 -21.74 4.33 7.27
C SER A 104 -21.19 5.42 6.34
N ILE A 105 -21.45 5.31 5.03
CA ILE A 105 -21.04 6.36 4.06
C ILE A 105 -21.67 7.72 4.42
N GLN A 106 -22.89 7.71 4.94
CA GLN A 106 -23.59 8.93 5.36
C GLN A 106 -22.90 9.62 6.53
N ASP A 107 -22.49 8.88 7.57
CA ASP A 107 -21.76 9.44 8.71
C ASP A 107 -20.36 9.93 8.28
N LEU A 108 -19.67 9.16 7.43
CA LEU A 108 -18.39 9.58 6.87
C LEU A 108 -18.50 10.90 6.12
N TYR A 109 -19.53 11.04 5.26
CA TYR A 109 -19.75 12.26 4.51
C TYR A 109 -20.03 13.46 5.41
N GLN A 110 -20.87 13.28 6.44
CA GLN A 110 -21.19 14.33 7.40
C GLN A 110 -19.93 14.82 8.10
N ARG A 111 -19.12 13.91 8.65
CA ARG A 111 -17.85 14.25 9.33
C ARG A 111 -16.83 14.87 8.38
N CYS A 112 -16.73 14.38 7.14
CA CYS A 112 -15.83 14.96 6.15
C CYS A 112 -16.24 16.39 5.75
N ARG A 113 -17.55 16.69 5.71
CA ARG A 113 -18.04 18.05 5.48
C ARG A 113 -17.75 18.98 6.66
N GLU A 114 -17.94 18.51 7.89
CA GLU A 114 -17.63 19.27 9.11
C GLU A 114 -16.13 19.59 9.21
N GLY A 115 -15.27 18.67 8.79
CA GLY A 115 -13.82 18.88 8.70
C GLY A 115 -13.33 19.59 7.44
N PHE A 116 -14.22 20.10 6.58
CA PHE A 116 -13.90 20.74 5.30
C PHE A 116 -12.99 19.90 4.36
N LEU A 117 -13.07 18.57 4.45
CA LEU A 117 -12.24 17.64 3.68
C LEU A 117 -12.75 17.42 2.26
N VAL A 118 -14.08 17.50 2.07
CA VAL A 118 -14.77 17.29 0.79
C VAL A 118 -15.78 18.39 0.52
N ASN A 119 -15.94 18.74 -0.76
CA ASN A 119 -16.89 19.77 -1.20
C ASN A 119 -18.24 19.18 -1.67
N SER A 120 -18.29 17.88 -2.00
CA SER A 120 -19.46 17.20 -2.55
C SER A 120 -19.42 15.70 -2.33
N ASP A 121 -20.58 15.03 -2.39
CA ASP A 121 -20.69 13.56 -2.31
C ASP A 121 -19.91 12.87 -3.44
N LEU A 122 -19.92 13.46 -4.64
CA LEU A 122 -19.21 12.92 -5.79
C LEU A 122 -17.69 12.85 -5.54
N THR A 123 -17.12 13.89 -4.94
CA THR A 123 -15.69 13.92 -4.59
C THR A 123 -15.36 12.86 -3.53
N LEU A 124 -16.20 12.70 -2.51
CA LEU A 124 -16.01 11.62 -1.53
C LEU A 124 -16.06 10.26 -2.20
N ARG A 125 -17.04 10.02 -3.08
CA ARG A 125 -17.17 8.74 -3.80
C ARG A 125 -15.96 8.44 -4.67
N ALA A 126 -15.41 9.42 -5.37
CA ALA A 126 -14.19 9.26 -6.15
C ALA A 126 -13.02 8.82 -5.24
N GLN A 127 -12.88 9.45 -4.07
CA GLN A 127 -11.86 9.07 -3.10
C GLN A 127 -12.04 7.65 -2.54
N LEU A 128 -13.28 7.25 -2.29
CA LEU A 128 -13.61 5.90 -1.84
C LEU A 128 -13.32 4.84 -2.90
N VAL A 129 -13.46 5.17 -4.19
CA VAL A 129 -13.07 4.27 -5.29
C VAL A 129 -11.55 4.08 -5.28
N GLU A 130 -10.77 5.16 -5.16
CA GLU A 130 -9.32 5.07 -5.07
C GLU A 130 -8.87 4.21 -3.87
N PHE A 131 -9.50 4.36 -2.70
CA PHE A 131 -9.22 3.52 -1.54
C PHE A 131 -9.58 2.05 -1.76
N LYS A 132 -10.65 1.75 -2.51
CA LYS A 132 -11.05 0.39 -2.87
C LYS A 132 -10.06 -0.23 -3.86
N ASP A 133 -9.60 0.53 -4.85
CA ASP A 133 -8.64 0.06 -5.86
C ASP A 133 -7.29 -0.31 -5.22
N HIS A 134 -6.86 0.46 -4.22
CA HIS A 134 -5.69 0.15 -3.41
C HIS A 134 -5.94 -0.85 -2.27
N LYS A 135 -7.14 -1.42 -2.17
CA LYS A 135 -7.57 -2.38 -1.13
C LYS A 135 -7.41 -1.87 0.31
N LEU A 136 -7.41 -0.56 0.51
CA LEU A 136 -7.31 0.08 1.81
C LEU A 136 -8.62 -0.03 2.61
N ILE A 137 -9.76 -0.09 1.92
CA ILE A 137 -11.08 -0.22 2.56
C ILE A 137 -11.90 -1.34 1.93
N LYS A 138 -12.79 -1.94 2.74
CA LYS A 138 -13.85 -2.84 2.29
C LYS A 138 -15.20 -2.22 2.58
N SER A 139 -16.14 -2.47 1.68
CA SER A 139 -17.53 -2.11 1.86
C SER A 139 -18.34 -3.36 2.22
N LYS A 140 -19.20 -3.23 3.23
CA LYS A 140 -20.12 -4.27 3.68
C LYS A 140 -21.52 -3.68 3.78
N LYS A 141 -22.48 -4.29 3.08
CA LYS A 141 -23.89 -3.91 3.20
C LYS A 141 -24.49 -4.61 4.41
N SER A 142 -25.13 -3.84 5.28
CA SER A 142 -25.93 -4.36 6.39
C SER A 142 -27.26 -4.93 5.89
N TYR A 143 -27.98 -5.66 6.76
CA TYR A 143 -29.31 -6.18 6.48
C TYR A 143 -30.32 -5.06 6.16
N ASP A 144 -30.10 -3.86 6.70
CA ASP A 144 -30.88 -2.64 6.43
C ASP A 144 -30.57 -2.01 5.06
N GLY A 145 -29.66 -2.59 4.26
CA GLY A 145 -29.25 -2.06 2.97
C GLY A 145 -28.25 -0.89 3.03
N ILE A 146 -27.92 -0.42 4.23
CA ILE A 146 -26.90 0.62 4.46
C ILE A 146 -25.51 0.07 4.18
N GLU A 147 -24.71 0.84 3.44
CA GLU A 147 -23.32 0.51 3.12
C GLU A 147 -22.38 1.03 4.22
N HIS A 148 -21.66 0.11 4.87
CA HIS A 148 -20.65 0.39 5.88
C HIS A 148 -19.25 0.17 5.32
N LEU A 149 -18.33 1.06 5.70
CA LEU A 149 -16.92 1.05 5.32
C LEU A 149 -16.09 0.57 6.51
N MET A 150 -15.14 -0.33 6.25
CA MET A 150 -14.19 -0.83 7.24
C MET A 150 -12.79 -0.97 6.63
N ILE A 151 -11.76 -0.76 7.45
CA ILE A 151 -10.37 -0.97 7.06
C ILE A 151 -10.01 -2.42 7.41
N PRO A 152 -9.61 -3.27 6.43
CA PRO A 152 -9.35 -4.69 6.65
C PRO A 152 -7.93 -4.93 7.19
N ILE A 153 -7.53 -4.18 8.22
CA ILE A 153 -6.23 -4.27 8.90
C ILE A 153 -6.50 -4.41 10.40
N ASP A 154 -5.64 -5.13 11.10
CA ASP A 154 -5.77 -5.33 12.54
C ASP A 154 -5.58 -4.02 13.32
N ASN A 155 -6.23 -3.95 14.49
CA ASN A 155 -6.23 -2.73 15.30
C ASN A 155 -4.84 -2.37 15.85
N ALA A 156 -3.94 -3.35 16.04
CA ALA A 156 -2.59 -3.07 16.54
C ALA A 156 -1.77 -2.33 15.47
N THR A 157 -1.77 -2.84 14.24
CA THR A 157 -1.14 -2.21 13.07
C THR A 157 -1.74 -0.83 12.75
N LEU A 158 -3.06 -0.66 12.89
CA LEU A 158 -3.71 0.66 12.71
C LEU A 158 -3.31 1.68 13.78
N THR A 159 -3.07 1.22 15.01
CA THR A 159 -2.59 2.08 16.10
C THR A 159 -1.16 2.53 15.82
N GLU A 160 -0.28 1.61 15.44
CA GLU A 160 1.11 1.92 15.05
C GLU A 160 1.16 2.91 13.88
N PHE A 161 0.30 2.73 12.88
CA PHE A 161 0.18 3.66 11.76
C PHE A 161 -0.20 5.08 12.18
N LEU A 162 -1.18 5.23 13.10
CA LEU A 162 -1.57 6.55 13.61
C LEU A 162 -0.45 7.22 14.40
N GLU A 163 0.25 6.48 15.26
CA GLU A 163 1.38 7.01 16.04
C GLU A 163 2.50 7.54 15.14
N GLN A 164 2.85 6.81 14.07
CA GLN A 164 3.84 7.26 13.08
C GLN A 164 3.40 8.53 12.35
N HIS A 165 2.10 8.67 12.06
CA HIS A 165 1.56 9.82 11.33
C HIS A 165 1.36 11.06 12.21
N GLU A 166 1.12 10.92 13.52
CA GLU A 166 1.02 12.07 14.44
C GLU A 166 2.40 12.62 14.85
N THR A 167 3.47 11.83 14.67
CA THR A 167 4.85 12.22 14.99
C THR A 167 5.57 12.88 13.80
N SER A 168 5.02 12.81 12.59
CA SER A 168 5.61 13.33 11.34
C SER A 168 5.03 14.67 10.92
#